data_AF-A0A2E0MWK2-F1
#
_entry.id   AF-A0A2E0MWK2-F1
#
_cell.length_a   1.000
_cell.length_b   1.000
_cell.length_c   1.000
_cell.angle_alpha   90.00
_cell.angle_beta   90.00
_cell.angle_gamma   90.00
#
_symmetry.space_group_name_H-M   'P 1'
#
loop_
_entity.id
_entity.type
_entity.pdbx_description
1 polymer ?
#
loop_
_entity_poly.entity_id
_entity_poly.type
_entity_poly.pdbx_seq_one_letter_code
_entity_poly.pdbx_strand_id
1 'polypeptide(L)'
;MNLGIYVKSNTENELTKLLSSQINSAVETGDLDDACLFYDVVGPNKLKYSFGAFNSTDIWNFTGDLFTFDIESSVKANNMVNKFNIYMYFGLLPEKDLMGLLHSVNDLKINVICSDESAQKEFVRLTGKKPLATIQNFDVREIKKVIQ
;
A
#
# COMPACT_ATOMS: atom_id res chain seq x y z
N MET A 1 0.88 -1.71 -15.13
CA MET A 1 0.45 -1.00 -13.91
C MET A 1 1.66 -0.25 -13.36
N ASN A 2 1.50 1.03 -13.01
CA ASN A 2 2.53 1.81 -12.32
C ASN A 2 2.23 1.82 -10.82
N LEU A 3 3.05 1.11 -10.04
CA LEU A 3 2.77 0.81 -8.64
C LEU A 3 3.61 1.68 -7.71
N GLY A 4 2.95 2.50 -6.90
CA GLY A 4 3.58 3.21 -5.79
C GLY A 4 3.32 2.46 -4.49
N ILE A 5 4.32 2.38 -3.62
CA ILE A 5 4.19 1.85 -2.27
C ILE A 5 4.67 2.92 -1.31
N TYR A 6 3.85 3.29 -0.33
CA TYR A 6 4.24 4.24 0.70
C TYR A 6 4.30 3.55 2.07
N VAL A 7 5.49 3.54 2.64
CA VAL A 7 5.78 3.00 3.97
C VAL A 7 6.40 4.07 4.86
N LYS A 8 6.29 3.89 6.18
CA LYS A 8 6.92 4.82 7.13
C LYS A 8 8.45 4.82 7.06
N SER A 9 9.05 3.65 6.86
CA SER A 9 10.50 3.49 6.81
C SER A 9 10.91 2.44 5.79
N ASN A 10 12.05 2.65 5.14
CA ASN A 10 12.69 1.64 4.29
C ASN A 10 13.58 0.66 5.07
N THR A 11 13.62 0.73 6.40
CA THR A 11 14.34 -0.24 7.24
C THR A 11 13.83 -1.65 6.98
N GLU A 12 14.76 -2.60 6.87
CA GLU A 12 14.43 -4.02 6.68
C GLU A 12 13.57 -4.56 7.84
N ASN A 13 12.42 -5.11 7.49
CA ASN A 13 11.44 -5.75 8.35
C ASN A 13 10.58 -6.73 7.52
N GLU A 14 9.65 -7.46 8.16
CA GLU A 14 8.83 -8.46 7.46
C GLU A 14 7.94 -7.86 6.36
N LEU A 15 7.40 -6.65 6.56
CA LEU A 15 6.61 -5.96 5.54
C LEU A 15 7.48 -5.58 4.34
N THR A 16 8.60 -4.88 4.55
CA THR A 16 9.50 -4.45 3.48
C THR A 16 10.12 -5.63 2.72
N LYS A 17 10.39 -6.75 3.41
CA LYS A 17 10.80 -8.03 2.77
C LYS A 17 9.70 -8.56 1.86
N LEU A 18 8.49 -8.73 2.39
CA LEU A 18 7.32 -9.18 1.63
C LEU A 18 7.14 -8.33 0.37
N LEU A 19 7.03 -7.00 0.54
CA LEU A 19 6.85 -6.05 -0.54
C LEU A 19 7.98 -6.13 -1.57
N SER A 20 9.23 -6.12 -1.11
CA SER A 20 10.38 -6.23 -2.02
C SER A 20 10.35 -7.52 -2.85
N SER A 21 10.03 -8.66 -2.24
CA SER A 21 9.97 -9.94 -2.94
C SER A 21 8.86 -9.98 -3.99
N GLN A 22 7.65 -9.50 -3.64
CA GLN A 22 6.49 -9.51 -4.53
C GLN A 22 6.68 -8.55 -5.71
N ILE A 23 7.15 -7.33 -5.43
CA ILE A 23 7.38 -6.33 -6.48
C ILE A 23 8.54 -6.75 -7.37
N ASN A 24 9.66 -7.21 -6.81
CA ASN A 24 10.80 -7.64 -7.61
C ASN A 24 10.38 -8.77 -8.56
N SER A 25 9.67 -9.78 -8.05
CA SER A 25 9.16 -10.86 -8.89
C SER A 25 8.22 -10.34 -9.97
N ALA A 26 7.34 -9.39 -9.66
CA ALA A 26 6.38 -8.84 -10.62
C ALA A 26 7.04 -7.96 -11.69
N VAL A 27 8.13 -7.26 -11.36
CA VAL A 27 8.96 -6.52 -12.33
C VAL A 27 9.70 -7.50 -13.24
N GLU A 28 10.29 -8.55 -12.68
CA GLU A 28 11.02 -9.58 -13.44
C GLU A 28 10.11 -10.35 -14.41
N THR A 29 8.85 -10.59 -14.03
CA THR A 29 7.87 -11.29 -14.88
C THR A 29 7.13 -10.38 -15.86
N GLY A 30 7.34 -9.06 -15.80
CA GLY A 30 6.64 -8.07 -16.62
C GLY A 30 5.17 -7.85 -16.23
N ASP A 31 4.79 -8.22 -15.01
CA ASP A 31 3.45 -7.97 -14.47
C ASP A 31 3.27 -6.49 -14.10
N LEU A 32 4.37 -5.80 -13.72
CA LEU A 32 4.45 -4.37 -13.48
C LEU A 32 5.23 -3.67 -14.60
N ASP A 33 4.75 -2.48 -14.99
CA ASP A 33 5.46 -1.65 -15.98
C ASP A 33 6.54 -0.82 -15.28
N ASP A 34 6.21 -0.29 -14.10
CA ASP A 34 7.10 0.46 -13.22
C ASP A 34 6.63 0.33 -11.76
N ALA A 35 7.57 0.48 -10.83
CA ALA A 35 7.30 0.44 -9.40
C ALA A 35 8.20 1.41 -8.63
N CYS A 36 7.64 2.00 -7.57
CA CYS A 36 8.32 2.94 -6.70
C CYS A 36 7.98 2.67 -5.23
N LEU A 37 8.99 2.74 -4.36
CA LEU A 37 8.83 2.74 -2.91
C LEU A 37 9.12 4.13 -2.35
N PHE A 38 8.15 4.72 -1.69
CA PHE A 38 8.24 5.98 -0.97
C PHE A 38 8.37 5.72 0.53
N TYR A 39 9.27 6.43 1.20
CA TYR A 39 9.48 6.30 2.65
C TYR A 39 9.70 7.64 3.35
N ASP A 40 9.19 7.78 4.58
CA ASP A 40 9.43 8.97 5.40
C ASP A 40 10.83 8.96 6.02
N VAL A 41 11.26 7.80 6.53
CA VAL A 41 12.50 7.64 7.29
C VAL A 41 13.45 6.68 6.57
N VAL A 42 14.71 7.11 6.41
CA VAL A 42 15.80 6.25 5.94
C VAL A 42 16.35 5.45 7.11
N GLY A 43 16.53 4.14 6.93
CA GLY A 43 17.22 3.28 7.87
C GLY A 43 18.11 2.25 7.18
N PRO A 44 18.81 1.40 7.97
CA PRO A 44 19.64 0.33 7.43
C PRO A 44 18.79 -0.64 6.61
N ASN A 45 19.19 -0.87 5.36
CA ASN A 45 18.47 -1.71 4.43
C ASN A 45 19.45 -2.51 3.56
N LYS A 46 19.31 -3.84 3.57
CA LYS A 46 20.11 -4.75 2.74
C LYS A 46 19.29 -5.38 1.61
N LEU A 47 18.01 -5.02 1.50
CA LEU A 47 17.12 -5.51 0.46
C LEU A 47 17.58 -4.98 -0.89
N LYS A 48 17.56 -5.85 -1.90
CA LYS A 48 17.79 -5.46 -3.29
C LYS A 48 16.45 -5.08 -3.90
N TYR A 49 16.37 -3.90 -4.48
CA TYR A 49 15.21 -3.46 -5.24
C TYR A 49 15.54 -3.49 -6.72
N SER A 50 14.67 -4.11 -7.52
CA SER A 50 14.66 -3.95 -8.98
C SER A 50 13.84 -2.73 -9.43
N PHE A 51 13.43 -1.89 -8.47
CA PHE A 51 12.54 -0.75 -8.64
C PHE A 51 13.07 0.48 -7.87
N GLY A 52 12.49 1.65 -8.13
CA GLY A 52 12.95 2.91 -7.54
C GLY A 52 12.56 3.06 -6.06
N ALA A 53 13.45 3.61 -5.24
CA ALA A 53 13.16 3.91 -3.84
C ALA A 53 13.50 5.36 -3.51
N PHE A 54 12.50 6.12 -3.06
CA PHE A 54 12.55 7.58 -2.94
C PHE A 54 12.05 8.04 -1.58
N ASN A 55 12.45 9.25 -1.19
CA ASN A 55 11.86 9.86 -0.02
C ASN A 55 10.38 10.21 -0.30
N SER A 56 9.53 10.21 0.72
CA SER A 56 8.11 10.55 0.57
C SER A 56 7.88 11.98 0.07
N THR A 57 8.86 12.87 0.16
CA THR A 57 8.80 14.19 -0.49
C THR A 57 8.72 14.13 -2.02
N ASP A 58 9.17 13.05 -2.66
CA ASP A 58 9.12 12.88 -4.11
C ASP A 58 7.77 12.35 -4.62
N ILE A 59 6.89 11.91 -3.72
CA ILE A 59 5.58 11.34 -4.06
C ILE A 59 4.67 12.33 -4.81
N TRP A 60 4.94 13.62 -4.70
CA TRP A 60 4.25 14.70 -5.40
C TRP A 60 4.38 14.62 -6.93
N ASN A 61 5.39 13.90 -7.43
CA ASN A 61 5.60 13.70 -8.86
C ASN A 61 5.05 12.34 -9.35
N PHE A 62 4.54 11.50 -8.45
CA PHE A 62 4.06 10.16 -8.79
C PHE A 62 2.65 10.18 -9.40
N THR A 63 2.40 9.34 -10.39
CA THR A 63 1.07 9.10 -10.96
C THR A 63 0.86 7.60 -11.18
N GLY A 64 -0.25 7.05 -10.69
CA GLY A 64 -0.52 5.61 -10.76
C GLY A 64 -1.37 5.16 -9.58
N ASP A 65 -1.13 3.94 -9.12
CA ASP A 65 -1.84 3.34 -7.99
C ASP A 65 -0.90 3.28 -6.78
N LEU A 66 -1.25 4.01 -5.72
CA LEU A 66 -0.45 4.13 -4.51
C LEU A 66 -1.01 3.26 -3.39
N PHE A 67 -0.19 2.36 -2.86
CA PHE A 67 -0.54 1.47 -1.77
C PHE A 67 0.05 1.95 -0.44
N THR A 68 -0.79 1.97 0.59
CA THR A 68 -0.45 2.31 1.97
C THR A 68 -0.80 1.14 2.90
N PHE A 69 -0.06 1.01 4.00
CA PHE A 69 -0.16 -0.17 4.89
C PHE A 69 -0.54 0.19 6.32
N ASP A 70 -0.53 1.47 6.64
CA ASP A 70 -0.99 2.01 7.91
C ASP A 70 -1.88 3.23 7.66
N ILE A 71 -2.64 3.62 8.68
CA ILE A 71 -3.55 4.76 8.59
C ILE A 71 -2.77 6.07 8.41
N GLU A 72 -1.63 6.21 9.09
CA GLU A 72 -0.85 7.45 9.07
C GLU A 72 -0.42 7.79 7.63
N SER A 73 0.15 6.82 6.91
CA SER A 73 0.53 6.92 5.50
C SER A 73 -0.69 7.11 4.59
N SER A 74 -1.81 6.44 4.88
CA SER A 74 -3.07 6.60 4.12
C SER A 74 -3.63 8.02 4.22
N VAL A 75 -3.66 8.59 5.42
CA VAL A 75 -4.11 9.98 5.65
C VAL A 75 -3.14 10.97 5.02
N LYS A 76 -1.83 10.76 5.16
CA LYS A 76 -0.82 11.60 4.50
C LYS A 76 -0.98 11.56 2.98
N ALA A 77 -1.13 10.38 2.39
CA ALA A 77 -1.35 10.21 0.96
C ALA A 77 -2.62 10.91 0.48
N ASN A 78 -3.71 10.81 1.24
CA ASN A 78 -4.99 11.43 0.89
C ASN A 78 -4.95 12.96 0.91
N ASN A 79 -4.13 13.54 1.78
CA ASN A 79 -3.91 14.98 1.87
C ASN A 79 -3.01 15.54 0.75
N MET A 80 -2.39 14.69 -0.06
CA MET A 80 -1.56 15.14 -1.19
C MET A 80 -2.44 15.55 -2.36
N VAL A 81 -2.06 16.62 -3.05
CA VAL A 81 -2.86 17.24 -4.14
C VAL A 81 -2.75 16.45 -5.47
N ASN A 82 -2.29 15.21 -5.42
CA ASN A 82 -1.78 14.50 -6.59
C ASN A 82 -2.82 13.57 -7.26
N LYS A 83 -2.52 13.06 -8.46
CA LYS A 83 -3.46 12.31 -9.34
C LYS A 83 -3.37 10.77 -9.24
N PHE A 84 -2.94 10.22 -8.10
CA PHE A 84 -2.89 8.78 -7.91
C PHE A 84 -4.15 8.25 -7.20
N ASN A 85 -4.51 6.99 -7.50
CA ASN A 85 -5.52 6.26 -6.74
C ASN A 85 -4.88 5.74 -5.45
N ILE A 86 -5.58 5.83 -4.32
CA ILE A 86 -5.05 5.38 -3.03
C ILE A 86 -5.70 4.06 -2.64
N TYR A 87 -4.87 3.07 -2.34
CA TYR A 87 -5.28 1.75 -1.87
C TYR A 87 -4.66 1.48 -0.50
N MET A 88 -5.51 1.41 0.52
CA MET A 88 -5.10 0.98 1.85
C MET A 88 -5.16 -0.55 1.92
N TYR A 89 -4.02 -1.18 2.20
CA TYR A 89 -3.90 -2.63 2.38
C TYR A 89 -4.02 -3.00 3.86
N PHE A 90 -5.21 -3.43 4.26
CA PHE A 90 -5.60 -3.66 5.66
C PHE A 90 -5.32 -5.09 6.13
N GLY A 91 -4.76 -5.24 7.34
CA GLY A 91 -4.58 -6.54 8.01
C GLY A 91 -3.14 -7.07 8.09
N LEU A 92 -2.16 -6.38 7.48
CA LEU A 92 -0.73 -6.73 7.65
C LEU A 92 -0.10 -6.15 8.92
N LEU A 93 -0.56 -4.98 9.33
CA LEU A 93 -0.07 -4.29 10.52
C LEU A 93 -1.17 -4.24 11.58
N PRO A 94 -0.82 -4.30 12.88
CA PRO A 94 -1.80 -4.20 13.94
C PRO A 94 -2.45 -2.81 13.93
N GLU A 95 -3.79 -2.81 13.91
CA GLU A 95 -4.58 -1.58 13.93
C GLU A 95 -4.54 -0.95 15.33
N LYS A 96 -4.22 0.35 15.39
CA LYS A 96 -4.07 1.10 16.66
C LYS A 96 -4.95 2.35 16.71
N ASP A 97 -5.51 2.80 15.59
CA ASP A 97 -6.29 4.04 15.51
C ASP A 97 -7.62 3.83 14.78
N LEU A 98 -8.62 3.37 15.51
CA LEU A 98 -9.97 3.17 14.97
C LEU A 98 -10.58 4.46 14.40
N MET A 99 -10.30 5.62 15.01
CA MET A 99 -10.88 6.89 14.53
C MET A 99 -10.24 7.32 13.22
N GLY A 100 -8.92 7.18 13.10
CA GLY A 100 -8.20 7.39 11.84
C GLY A 100 -8.65 6.43 10.74
N LEU A 101 -8.95 5.17 11.08
CA LEU A 101 -9.48 4.18 10.14
C LEU A 101 -10.84 4.66 9.60
N LEU A 102 -11.77 4.97 10.51
CA LEU A 102 -13.12 5.44 10.16
C LEU A 102 -13.09 6.72 9.33
N HIS A 103 -12.16 7.63 9.63
CA HIS A 103 -11.97 8.85 8.84
C HIS A 103 -11.50 8.51 7.41
N SER A 104 -10.46 7.69 7.30
CA SER A 104 -9.83 7.33 6.02
C SER A 104 -10.80 6.60 5.10
N VAL A 105 -11.52 5.59 5.61
CA VAL A 105 -12.45 4.78 4.80
C VAL A 105 -13.71 5.54 4.38
N ASN A 106 -13.97 6.71 4.99
CA ASN A 106 -15.07 7.58 4.60
C ASN A 106 -14.72 8.55 3.48
N ASP A 107 -13.44 8.71 3.17
CA ASP A 107 -13.02 9.44 1.99
C ASP A 107 -13.29 8.63 0.72
N LEU A 108 -13.84 9.26 -0.31
CA LEU A 108 -14.13 8.63 -1.59
C LEU A 108 -12.88 8.27 -2.39
N LYS A 109 -11.71 8.83 -2.02
CA LYS A 109 -10.44 8.60 -2.72
C LYS A 109 -9.70 7.35 -2.27
N ILE A 110 -10.04 6.78 -1.11
CA ILE A 110 -9.33 5.64 -0.53
C ILE A 110 -10.14 4.36 -0.75
N ASN A 111 -9.57 3.46 -1.54
CA ASN A 111 -10.06 2.08 -1.66
C ASN A 111 -9.35 1.18 -0.65
N VAL A 112 -10.02 0.14 -0.17
CA VAL A 112 -9.44 -0.78 0.82
C VAL A 112 -9.35 -2.18 0.26
N ILE A 113 -8.18 -2.81 0.39
CA ILE A 113 -7.96 -4.22 0.10
C ILE A 113 -7.56 -4.91 1.40
N CYS A 114 -8.19 -6.03 1.73
CA CYS A 114 -7.87 -6.78 2.95
C CYS A 114 -6.87 -7.90 2.68
N SER A 115 -5.98 -8.18 3.64
CA SER A 115 -4.95 -9.21 3.52
C SER A 115 -5.51 -10.64 3.52
N ASP A 116 -6.66 -10.87 4.16
CA ASP A 116 -7.28 -12.18 4.27
C ASP A 116 -8.75 -12.05 4.74
N GLU A 117 -9.45 -13.18 4.84
CA GLU A 117 -10.85 -13.20 5.27
C GLU A 117 -11.06 -12.74 6.71
N SER A 118 -10.07 -12.95 7.60
CA SER A 118 -10.15 -12.49 8.99
C SER A 118 -10.06 -10.98 9.05
N ALA A 119 -9.08 -10.40 8.35
CA ALA A 119 -8.92 -8.97 8.17
C ALA A 119 -10.17 -8.34 7.51
N GLN A 120 -10.77 -9.00 6.52
CA GLN A 120 -12.02 -8.55 5.90
C GLN A 120 -13.17 -8.52 6.90
N LYS A 121 -13.38 -9.60 7.68
CA LYS A 121 -14.44 -9.65 8.70
C LYS A 121 -14.24 -8.57 9.75
N GLU A 122 -13.01 -8.35 10.19
CA GLU A 122 -12.69 -7.29 11.12
C GLU A 122 -12.93 -5.90 10.53
N PHE A 123 -12.48 -5.65 9.30
CA PHE A 123 -12.70 -4.40 8.61
C PHE A 123 -14.20 -4.07 8.49
N VAL A 124 -15.02 -5.04 8.07
CA VAL A 124 -16.47 -4.87 7.97
C VAL A 124 -17.09 -4.64 9.35
N ARG A 125 -16.64 -5.37 10.38
CA ARG A 125 -17.11 -5.19 11.77
C ARG A 125 -16.81 -3.79 12.30
N LEU A 126 -15.64 -3.25 12.00
CA LEU A 126 -15.19 -1.96 12.51
C LEU A 126 -15.81 -0.78 11.74
N THR A 127 -15.95 -0.91 10.42
CA THR A 127 -16.29 0.21 9.54
C THR A 127 -17.70 0.14 8.95
N GLY A 128 -18.32 -1.04 8.95
CA GLY A 128 -19.58 -1.31 8.23
C GLY A 128 -19.45 -1.29 6.71
N LYS A 129 -18.25 -1.09 6.15
CA LYS A 129 -18.02 -1.00 4.71
C LYS A 129 -17.48 -2.31 4.14
N LYS A 130 -17.79 -2.55 2.87
CA LYS A 130 -17.21 -3.66 2.11
C LYS A 130 -15.86 -3.21 1.53
N PRO A 131 -14.77 -3.98 1.72
CA PRO A 131 -13.53 -3.71 1.01
C PRO A 131 -13.69 -4.01 -0.49
N LEU A 132 -12.79 -3.46 -1.30
CA LEU A 132 -12.74 -3.68 -2.74
C LEU A 132 -12.43 -5.15 -3.06
N ALA A 133 -11.47 -5.74 -2.36
CA ALA A 133 -11.10 -7.13 -2.50
C ALA A 133 -10.40 -7.67 -1.23
N THR A 134 -10.25 -8.99 -1.19
CA THR A 134 -9.42 -9.70 -0.22
C THR A 134 -8.33 -10.43 -0.99
N ILE A 135 -7.07 -10.06 -0.78
CA ILE A 135 -5.92 -10.56 -1.52
C ILE A 135 -4.85 -10.94 -0.51
N GLN A 136 -4.32 -12.14 -0.57
CA GLN A 136 -3.30 -12.60 0.38
C GLN A 136 -1.89 -12.21 -0.04
N ASN A 137 -1.01 -12.00 0.95
CA ASN A 137 0.42 -11.79 0.78
C ASN A 137 0.81 -10.69 -0.21
N PHE A 138 -0.05 -9.70 -0.42
CA PHE A 138 0.14 -8.64 -1.40
C PHE A 138 0.47 -9.19 -2.81
N ASP A 139 -0.28 -10.21 -3.27
CA ASP A 139 -0.09 -10.75 -4.63
C ASP A 139 -0.41 -9.68 -5.69
N VAL A 140 0.65 -9.18 -6.33
CA VAL A 140 0.58 -8.10 -7.32
C VAL A 140 -0.26 -8.47 -8.54
N ARG A 141 -0.30 -9.76 -8.92
CA ARG A 141 -1.08 -10.23 -10.08
C ARG A 141 -2.57 -10.20 -9.78
N GLU A 142 -2.95 -10.58 -8.56
CA GLU A 142 -4.33 -10.46 -8.11
C GLU A 142 -4.74 -9.00 -7.96
N ILE A 143 -3.87 -8.16 -7.38
CA ILE A 143 -4.09 -6.71 -7.26
C ILE A 143 -4.39 -6.10 -8.62
N LYS A 144 -3.56 -6.39 -9.63
CA LYS A 144 -3.71 -5.87 -10.99
C LYS A 144 -5.07 -6.22 -11.60
N LYS A 145 -5.63 -7.40 -11.32
CA LYS A 145 -6.96 -7.81 -11.84
C LYS A 145 -8.13 -7.08 -11.18
N VAL A 146 -7.94 -6.57 -9.96
CA VAL A 146 -8.99 -5.91 -9.18
C VAL A 146 -9.05 -4.42 -9.50
N ILE A 147 -7.90 -3.80 -9.81
CA ILE A 147 -7.82 -2.35 -9.99
C ILE A 147 -7.83 -1.90 -11.46
N GLN A 148 -7.76 -2.82 -12.42
CA GLN A 148 -7.88 -2.57 -13.87
C GLN A 148 -9.25 -2.99 -14.40
#